data_AF-A0A927B125-F1
#
_entry.id   AF-A0A927B125-F1
#
_cell.length_a   1.000
_cell.length_b   1.000
_cell.length_c   1.000
_cell.angle_alpha   90.00
_cell.angle_beta   90.00
_cell.angle_gamma   90.00
#
_symmetry.space_group_name_H-M   'P 1'
#
loop_
_entity.id
_entity.type
_entity.pdbx_description
1 polymer ?
#
loop_
_entity_poly.entity_id
_entity_poly.type
_entity_poly.pdbx_seq_one_letter_code
_entity_poly.pdbx_strand_id
1 'polypeptide(L)'
;MRVFGEIAGIPEGSEFESRPDLSHYGIHRPLQAGISGSQVEGADSIVLSGGYEDDKDYGNVIIYTGHGGRSQVTGFQVADQQLSHQNLALTLSCQRGLPVRVIRGHRHKSEFSPVQGYRYDGLYRVESYWRERGLSGYFVWRFRLIKIENSVKVTGVEEEQPIYGKSKRIETTIQRIIRSTELSAYVKTMYNFQCQVCMVEISTNIGFYAEAAHIQPLGEPHNGPDTIENILCLCPNHHVMLDFGGFGIEDDLTLIGIKGKLYKKPKHIIGQTFLQYHREHFVINNW
;
A
#
# COMPACT_ATOMS: atom_id res chain seq x y z
N MET A 1 -22.17 -9.49 -6.66
CA MET A 1 -20.98 -8.77 -7.17
C MET A 1 -20.64 -7.62 -6.23
N ARG A 2 -19.37 -7.39 -5.95
CA ARG A 2 -18.89 -6.27 -5.13
C ARG A 2 -18.81 -4.99 -5.98
N VAL A 3 -19.10 -3.83 -5.41
CA VAL A 3 -19.07 -2.55 -6.13
C VAL A 3 -17.89 -1.74 -5.62
N PHE A 4 -16.99 -1.35 -6.52
CA PHE A 4 -15.84 -0.49 -6.20
C PHE A 4 -16.14 0.95 -6.62
N GLY A 5 -15.66 1.92 -5.85
CA GLY A 5 -15.94 3.32 -6.08
C GLY A 5 -17.22 3.80 -5.41
N GLU A 6 -17.77 4.88 -5.94
CA GLU A 6 -18.94 5.59 -5.40
C GLU A 6 -20.22 4.73 -5.44
N ILE A 7 -21.12 4.97 -4.49
CA ILE A 7 -22.47 4.41 -4.50
C ILE A 7 -23.45 5.50 -4.94
N ALA A 8 -24.29 5.18 -5.92
CA ALA A 8 -25.26 6.14 -6.47
C ALA A 8 -26.18 6.69 -5.37
N GLY A 9 -26.32 8.01 -5.31
CA GLY A 9 -27.14 8.70 -4.31
C GLY A 9 -26.47 8.89 -2.94
N ILE A 10 -25.22 8.43 -2.76
CA ILE A 10 -24.48 8.55 -1.50
C ILE A 10 -23.19 9.34 -1.74
N PRO A 11 -23.25 10.68 -1.75
CA PRO A 11 -22.06 11.52 -1.89
C PRO A 11 -21.16 11.44 -0.65
N GLU A 12 -19.88 11.78 -0.81
CA GLU A 12 -18.99 12.05 0.32
C GLU A 12 -19.63 13.06 1.29
N GLY A 13 -19.49 12.79 2.59
CA GLY A 13 -20.15 13.52 3.68
C GLY A 13 -21.47 12.90 4.14
N SER A 14 -22.00 11.90 3.44
CA SER A 14 -23.23 11.19 3.86
C SER A 14 -23.05 10.54 5.23
N GLU A 15 -24.04 10.73 6.11
CA GLU A 15 -24.04 10.23 7.48
C GLU A 15 -25.02 9.07 7.67
N PHE A 16 -24.69 8.17 8.60
CA PHE A 16 -25.45 6.97 8.93
C PHE A 16 -25.46 6.75 10.44
N GLU A 17 -26.58 6.27 10.97
CA GLU A 17 -26.73 6.10 12.42
C GLU A 17 -25.98 4.85 12.90
N SER A 18 -25.99 3.77 12.12
CA SER A 18 -25.54 2.46 12.57
C SER A 18 -24.85 1.60 11.50
N ARG A 19 -24.19 0.51 11.93
CA ARG A 19 -23.59 -0.49 11.02
C ARG A 19 -24.64 -1.20 10.15
N PRO A 20 -25.83 -1.57 10.67
CA PRO A 20 -26.95 -2.01 9.83
C PRO A 20 -27.31 -1.02 8.71
N ASP A 21 -27.32 0.29 8.98
CA ASP A 21 -27.63 1.27 7.94
C ASP A 21 -26.57 1.28 6.84
N LEU A 22 -25.28 1.24 7.20
CA LEU A 22 -24.20 1.13 6.21
C LEU A 22 -24.37 -0.12 5.31
N SER A 23 -24.85 -1.21 5.88
CA SER A 23 -25.11 -2.46 5.15
C SER A 23 -26.33 -2.34 4.24
N HIS A 24 -27.42 -1.77 4.75
CA HIS A 24 -28.66 -1.54 4.01
C HIS A 24 -28.43 -0.66 2.77
N TYR A 25 -27.71 0.44 2.93
CA TYR A 25 -27.34 1.35 1.83
C TYR A 25 -26.23 0.81 0.92
N GLY A 26 -25.66 -0.36 1.25
CA GLY A 26 -24.65 -1.03 0.44
C GLY A 26 -23.27 -0.37 0.46
N ILE A 27 -23.07 0.67 1.27
CA ILE A 27 -21.78 1.37 1.36
C ILE A 27 -20.72 0.55 2.10
N HIS A 28 -21.12 -0.22 3.12
CA HIS A 28 -20.28 -1.19 3.81
C HIS A 28 -21.12 -2.38 4.30
N ARG A 29 -20.99 -3.54 3.63
CA ARG A 29 -21.87 -4.70 3.86
C ARG A 29 -21.71 -5.37 5.23
N PRO A 30 -20.49 -5.56 5.79
CA PRO A 30 -20.34 -6.24 7.08
C PRO A 30 -20.94 -5.47 8.26
N LEU A 31 -21.66 -6.16 9.14
CA LEU A 31 -22.25 -5.56 10.34
C LEU A 31 -21.24 -5.31 11.48
N GLN A 32 -20.11 -6.03 11.48
CA GLN A 32 -19.08 -5.93 12.53
C GLN A 32 -17.67 -5.73 11.97
N ALA A 33 -17.26 -6.56 11.01
CA ALA A 33 -15.91 -6.51 10.44
C ALA A 33 -15.57 -5.12 9.87
N GLY A 34 -14.38 -4.61 10.20
CA GLY A 34 -13.91 -3.30 9.73
C GLY A 34 -13.65 -3.25 8.23
N ILE A 35 -13.31 -4.37 7.61
CA ILE A 35 -13.01 -4.47 6.18
C ILE A 35 -14.14 -5.22 5.46
N SER A 36 -14.69 -4.60 4.42
CA SER A 36 -15.53 -5.28 3.43
C SER A 36 -14.64 -5.69 2.27
N GLY A 37 -14.47 -6.99 2.06
CA GLY A 37 -13.67 -7.50 0.94
C GLY A 37 -13.76 -9.01 0.76
N SER A 38 -13.24 -9.47 -0.36
CA SER A 38 -12.96 -10.89 -0.62
C SER A 38 -11.54 -11.05 -1.15
N GLN A 39 -10.94 -12.23 -0.92
CA GLN A 39 -9.59 -12.54 -1.40
C GLN A 39 -9.48 -12.60 -2.93
N VAL A 40 -10.61 -12.63 -3.65
CA VAL A 40 -10.68 -12.81 -5.11
C VAL A 40 -10.98 -11.50 -5.84
N GLU A 41 -11.90 -10.69 -5.28
CA GLU A 41 -12.33 -9.43 -5.89
C GLU A 41 -11.52 -8.24 -5.37
N GLY A 42 -11.12 -8.25 -4.10
CA GLY A 42 -10.52 -7.12 -3.39
C GLY A 42 -11.42 -6.59 -2.28
N ALA A 43 -10.94 -5.55 -1.58
CA ALA A 43 -11.68 -4.81 -0.56
C ALA A 43 -12.33 -3.55 -1.16
N ASP A 44 -13.63 -3.38 -0.92
CA ASP A 44 -14.43 -2.29 -1.47
C ASP A 44 -14.71 -1.16 -0.47
N SER A 45 -14.67 -1.46 0.83
CA SER A 45 -14.81 -0.45 1.87
C SER A 45 -14.13 -0.83 3.18
N ILE A 46 -13.73 0.18 3.95
CA ILE A 46 -13.27 0.03 5.32
C ILE A 46 -14.03 0.96 6.26
N VAL A 47 -14.13 0.56 7.52
CA VAL A 47 -14.67 1.37 8.61
C VAL A 47 -13.57 1.59 9.65
N LEU A 48 -13.31 2.87 9.94
CA LEU A 48 -12.51 3.33 11.08
C LEU A 48 -13.45 3.47 12.28
N SER A 49 -13.37 2.58 13.27
CA SER A 49 -14.23 2.60 14.46
C SER A 49 -13.47 2.57 15.79
N GLY A 50 -12.16 2.84 15.77
CA GLY A 50 -11.32 2.76 16.97
C GLY A 50 -11.11 1.32 17.42
N GLY A 51 -11.09 0.40 16.45
CA GLY A 51 -10.92 -1.01 16.71
C GLY A 51 -9.51 -1.32 17.16
N TYR A 52 -8.50 -0.71 16.56
CA TYR A 52 -7.10 -1.02 16.85
C TYR A 52 -6.41 0.20 17.46
N GLU A 53 -5.59 -0.06 18.47
CA GLU A 53 -4.76 0.95 19.13
C GLU A 53 -3.70 1.53 18.19
N ASP A 54 -3.33 0.79 17.14
CA ASP A 54 -2.30 1.18 16.19
C ASP A 54 -2.81 2.09 15.07
N ASP A 55 -4.13 2.28 14.89
CA ASP A 55 -4.68 3.09 13.79
C ASP A 55 -4.20 4.55 13.88
N LYS A 56 -3.71 5.10 12.76
CA LYS A 56 -3.35 6.53 12.64
C LYS A 56 -4.16 7.17 11.52
N ASP A 57 -4.81 8.28 11.81
CA ASP A 57 -5.67 8.99 10.86
C ASP A 57 -5.24 10.45 10.75
N TYR A 58 -4.75 10.83 9.57
CA TYR A 58 -4.28 12.16 9.20
C TYR A 58 -5.21 12.80 8.15
N GLY A 59 -6.47 12.38 8.09
CA GLY A 59 -7.47 12.91 7.18
C GLY A 59 -7.29 12.33 5.78
N ASN A 60 -6.41 12.92 4.96
CA ASN A 60 -6.15 12.46 3.60
C ASN A 60 -5.19 11.25 3.54
N VAL A 61 -4.51 10.94 4.64
CA VAL A 61 -3.67 9.76 4.78
C VAL A 61 -4.11 8.97 6.00
N ILE A 62 -4.29 7.65 5.85
CA ILE A 62 -4.68 6.75 6.93
C ILE A 62 -3.67 5.60 6.99
N ILE A 63 -3.17 5.28 8.18
CA ILE A 63 -2.41 4.06 8.43
C ILE A 63 -3.31 3.09 9.20
N TYR A 64 -3.98 2.23 8.45
CA TYR A 64 -5.01 1.32 8.92
C TYR A 64 -4.44 -0.03 9.38
N THR A 65 -4.91 -0.55 10.50
CA THR A 65 -4.54 -1.88 11.01
C THR A 65 -5.43 -2.96 10.41
N GLY A 66 -4.81 -4.02 9.91
CA GLY A 66 -5.47 -5.21 9.39
C GLY A 66 -6.29 -5.96 10.45
N HIS A 67 -7.02 -6.96 10.00
CA HIS A 67 -7.84 -7.82 10.83
C HIS A 67 -7.10 -9.06 11.32
N GLY A 68 -7.29 -9.42 12.60
CA GLY A 68 -6.97 -10.75 13.13
C GLY A 68 -6.22 -10.70 14.46
N GLY A 69 -6.08 -11.87 15.12
CA GLY A 69 -5.24 -12.05 16.30
C GLY A 69 -5.65 -11.29 17.56
N ARG A 70 -6.94 -10.93 17.70
CA ARG A 70 -7.48 -10.17 18.84
C ARG A 70 -8.32 -11.01 19.78
N SER A 71 -8.26 -10.67 21.07
CA SER A 71 -9.17 -11.18 22.09
C SER A 71 -10.57 -10.60 21.91
N GLN A 72 -11.59 -11.46 21.89
CA GLN A 72 -12.99 -11.02 21.88
C GLN A 72 -13.43 -10.38 23.21
N VAL A 73 -12.69 -10.65 24.28
CA VAL A 73 -13.01 -10.15 25.64
C VAL A 73 -12.41 -8.76 25.84
N THR A 74 -11.11 -8.62 25.57
CA THR A 74 -10.38 -7.39 25.89
C THR A 74 -10.23 -6.45 24.70
N GLY A 75 -10.38 -6.96 23.47
CA GLY A 75 -10.12 -6.21 22.26
C GLY A 75 -8.63 -5.99 21.97
N PHE A 76 -7.70 -6.44 22.80
CA PHE A 76 -6.26 -6.30 22.53
C PHE A 76 -5.73 -7.42 21.62
N GLN A 77 -4.59 -7.16 20.99
CA GLN A 77 -3.86 -8.14 20.19
C GLN A 77 -3.26 -9.22 21.11
N VAL A 78 -3.45 -10.49 20.78
CA VAL A 78 -2.97 -11.66 21.54
C VAL A 78 -2.22 -12.67 20.66
N ALA A 79 -2.13 -12.42 19.36
CA ALA A 79 -1.40 -13.25 18.41
C ALA A 79 -1.03 -12.44 17.15
N ASP A 80 -0.06 -12.91 16.38
CA ASP A 80 0.32 -12.30 15.10
C ASP A 80 -0.82 -12.39 14.07
N GLN A 81 -1.04 -11.29 13.34
CA GLN A 81 -1.96 -11.28 12.22
C GLN A 81 -1.40 -12.06 11.02
N GLN A 82 -2.30 -12.70 10.29
CA GLN A 82 -1.98 -13.45 9.09
C GLN A 82 -2.36 -12.66 7.85
N LEU A 83 -1.57 -12.76 6.77
CA LEU A 83 -1.93 -12.18 5.47
C LEU A 83 -2.98 -13.07 4.77
N SER A 84 -4.20 -13.05 5.29
CA SER A 84 -5.30 -13.87 4.80
C SER A 84 -6.62 -13.10 4.85
N HIS A 85 -7.65 -13.63 4.18
CA HIS A 85 -9.01 -13.10 4.21
C HIS A 85 -9.10 -11.60 3.93
N GLN A 86 -9.50 -10.80 4.93
CA GLN A 86 -9.69 -9.36 4.77
C GLN A 86 -8.36 -8.63 4.51
N ASN A 87 -7.26 -9.09 5.10
CA ASN A 87 -5.94 -8.48 4.87
C ASN A 87 -5.52 -8.71 3.42
N LEU A 88 -5.71 -9.94 2.91
CA LEU A 88 -5.44 -10.25 1.52
C LEU A 88 -6.37 -9.49 0.55
N ALA A 89 -7.61 -9.21 0.94
CA ALA A 89 -8.52 -8.38 0.14
C ALA A 89 -8.00 -6.94 -0.02
N LEU A 90 -7.46 -6.32 1.05
CA LEU A 90 -6.85 -4.99 0.96
C LEU A 90 -5.55 -5.01 0.16
N THR A 91 -4.71 -6.02 0.33
CA THR A 91 -3.52 -6.24 -0.50
C THR A 91 -3.87 -6.35 -1.98
N LEU A 92 -4.95 -7.06 -2.32
CA LEU A 92 -5.41 -7.16 -3.69
C LEU A 92 -5.91 -5.82 -4.23
N SER A 93 -6.62 -5.03 -3.43
CA SER A 93 -7.01 -3.66 -3.81
C SER A 93 -5.81 -2.75 -4.03
N CYS A 94 -4.74 -2.91 -3.24
CA CYS A 94 -3.46 -2.21 -3.46
C CYS A 94 -2.86 -2.57 -4.82
N GLN A 95 -2.68 -3.86 -5.09
CA GLN A 95 -2.04 -4.36 -6.32
C GLN A 95 -2.84 -4.00 -7.59
N ARG A 96 -4.18 -3.99 -7.50
CA ARG A 96 -5.06 -3.66 -8.64
C ARG A 96 -5.43 -2.17 -8.72
N GLY A 97 -4.98 -1.35 -7.77
CA GLY A 97 -5.35 0.06 -7.71
C GLY A 97 -6.86 0.30 -7.53
N LEU A 98 -7.56 -0.62 -6.85
CA LEU A 98 -9.01 -0.53 -6.66
C LEU A 98 -9.34 0.53 -5.60
N PRO A 99 -10.33 1.41 -5.86
CA PRO A 99 -10.75 2.41 -4.87
C PRO A 99 -11.49 1.74 -3.71
N VAL A 100 -11.17 2.17 -2.50
CA VAL A 100 -11.73 1.72 -1.23
C VAL A 100 -12.51 2.86 -0.60
N ARG A 101 -13.81 2.67 -0.34
CA ARG A 101 -14.62 3.64 0.40
C ARG A 101 -14.18 3.67 1.85
N VAL A 102 -13.94 4.85 2.40
CA VAL A 102 -13.62 5.03 3.82
C VAL A 102 -14.82 5.57 4.57
N ILE A 103 -15.21 4.87 5.62
CA ILE A 103 -16.26 5.29 6.53
C ILE A 103 -15.64 5.55 7.91
N ARG A 104 -15.76 6.77 8.43
CA ARG A 104 -15.32 7.12 9.79
C ARG A 104 -16.48 6.99 10.77
N GLY A 105 -16.29 6.25 11.85
CA GLY A 105 -17.24 6.12 12.95
C GLY A 105 -16.83 6.96 14.17
N HIS A 106 -17.80 7.48 14.91
CA HIS A 106 -17.57 8.34 16.08
C HIS A 106 -16.66 7.73 17.17
N ARG A 107 -16.58 6.39 17.25
CA ARG A 107 -15.72 5.69 18.22
C ARG A 107 -14.24 5.67 17.87
N HIS A 108 -13.85 6.07 16.65
CA HIS A 108 -12.45 6.12 16.24
C HIS A 108 -11.65 7.21 16.97
N LYS A 109 -12.30 8.22 17.56
CA LYS A 109 -11.67 9.28 18.36
C LYS A 109 -10.47 9.94 17.67
N SER A 110 -10.63 10.26 16.38
CA SER A 110 -9.73 11.13 15.62
C SER A 110 -10.39 12.50 15.41
N GLU A 111 -9.61 13.55 15.13
CA GLU A 111 -10.15 14.89 14.78
C GLU A 111 -11.06 14.85 13.54
N PHE A 112 -10.86 13.84 12.67
CA PHE A 112 -11.67 13.63 11.48
C PHE A 112 -12.92 12.79 11.74
N SER A 113 -13.10 12.22 12.94
CA SER A 113 -14.26 11.38 13.26
C SER A 113 -15.53 12.23 13.40
N PRO A 114 -16.71 11.74 12.96
CA PRO A 114 -17.96 12.44 13.24
C PRO A 114 -18.28 12.41 14.75
N VAL A 115 -19.08 13.37 15.22
CA VAL A 115 -19.49 13.44 16.63
C VAL A 115 -20.36 12.26 17.03
N GLN A 116 -21.18 11.77 16.09
CA GLN A 116 -22.07 10.63 16.28
C GLN A 116 -22.16 9.78 15.00
N GLY A 117 -22.65 8.55 15.13
CA GLY A 117 -22.89 7.67 13.98
C GLY A 117 -21.62 7.37 13.18
N TYR A 118 -21.79 7.35 11.87
CA TYR A 118 -20.79 7.06 10.85
C TYR A 118 -20.92 8.05 9.70
N ARG A 119 -19.80 8.41 9.06
CA ARG A 119 -19.78 9.27 7.88
C ARG A 119 -18.93 8.67 6.78
N TYR A 120 -19.42 8.74 5.55
CA TYR A 120 -18.65 8.38 4.37
C TYR A 120 -17.70 9.52 3.99
N ASP A 121 -16.40 9.25 4.01
CA ASP A 121 -15.36 10.26 3.82
C ASP A 121 -14.62 10.11 2.47
N GLY A 122 -15.28 9.46 1.51
CA GLY A 122 -14.83 9.38 0.12
C GLY A 122 -13.99 8.14 -0.20
N LEU A 123 -13.42 8.17 -1.40
CA LEU A 123 -12.59 7.09 -1.93
C LEU A 123 -11.12 7.28 -1.61
N TYR A 124 -10.47 6.18 -1.25
CA TYR A 124 -9.05 6.11 -0.99
C TYR A 124 -8.43 5.01 -1.86
N ARG A 125 -7.15 5.13 -2.18
CA ARG A 125 -6.34 4.02 -2.72
C ARG A 125 -5.46 3.47 -1.63
N VAL A 126 -5.29 2.15 -1.58
CA VAL A 126 -4.25 1.51 -0.77
C VAL A 126 -2.94 1.66 -1.52
N GLU A 127 -2.02 2.47 -1.01
CA GLU A 127 -0.75 2.75 -1.66
C GLU A 127 0.30 1.67 -1.34
N SER A 128 0.37 1.23 -0.09
CA SER A 128 1.32 0.22 0.35
C SER A 128 0.77 -0.58 1.54
N TYR A 129 1.39 -1.72 1.80
CA TYR A 129 1.13 -2.54 2.97
C TYR A 129 2.42 -3.20 3.47
N TRP A 130 2.53 -3.38 4.77
CA TRP A 130 3.66 -4.02 5.45
C TRP A 130 3.17 -4.66 6.74
N ARG A 131 4.02 -5.46 7.40
CA ARG A 131 3.79 -5.88 8.78
C ARG A 131 4.74 -5.14 9.71
N GLU A 132 4.30 -4.87 10.93
CA GLU A 132 5.16 -4.34 11.99
C GLU A 132 4.70 -4.89 13.34
N ARG A 133 5.53 -4.78 14.37
CA ARG A 133 5.09 -5.09 15.74
C ARG A 133 4.19 -3.95 16.22
N GLY A 134 2.92 -4.27 16.48
CA GLY A 134 1.98 -3.33 17.09
C GLY A 134 2.30 -3.06 18.57
N LEU A 135 1.52 -2.17 19.19
CA LEU A 135 1.72 -1.74 20.58
C LEU A 135 1.67 -2.89 21.59
N SER A 136 0.87 -3.91 21.32
CA SER A 136 0.77 -5.15 22.11
C SER A 136 1.92 -6.16 21.85
N GLY A 137 2.90 -5.84 21.00
CA GLY A 137 4.11 -6.65 20.77
C GLY A 137 3.98 -7.75 19.70
N TYR A 138 2.79 -7.98 19.16
CA TYR A 138 2.51 -8.93 18.08
C TYR A 138 2.59 -8.26 16.71
N PHE A 139 2.87 -9.04 15.68
CA PHE A 139 2.83 -8.54 14.31
C PHE A 139 1.39 -8.21 13.88
N VAL A 140 1.22 -7.02 13.33
CA VAL A 140 -0.03 -6.56 12.70
C VAL A 140 0.24 -6.17 11.25
N TRP A 141 -0.75 -6.35 10.38
CA TRP A 141 -0.68 -5.81 9.02
C TRP A 141 -1.09 -4.34 9.03
N ARG A 142 -0.36 -3.53 8.28
CA ARG A 142 -0.60 -2.10 8.14
C ARG A 142 -0.84 -1.78 6.69
N PHE A 143 -1.78 -0.89 6.45
CA PHE A 143 -2.16 -0.43 5.12
C PHE A 143 -2.12 1.08 5.11
N ARG A 144 -1.33 1.67 4.21
CA ARG A 144 -1.32 3.12 3.99
C ARG A 144 -2.32 3.46 2.90
N LEU A 145 -3.36 4.20 3.26
CA LEU A 145 -4.37 4.68 2.33
C LEU A 145 -4.19 6.18 2.07
N ILE A 146 -4.29 6.58 0.81
CA ILE A 146 -4.31 7.99 0.39
C ILE A 146 -5.67 8.31 -0.22
N LYS A 147 -6.26 9.43 0.18
CA LYS A 147 -7.50 9.94 -0.40
C LYS A 147 -7.33 10.19 -1.90
N ILE A 148 -8.28 9.70 -2.68
CA ILE A 148 -8.35 10.00 -4.11
C ILE A 148 -8.99 11.37 -4.21
N GLU A 149 -8.19 12.40 -4.48
CA GLU A 149 -8.72 13.71 -4.81
C GLU A 149 -9.48 13.59 -6.14
N ASN A 150 -10.70 14.14 -6.17
CA ASN A 150 -11.58 14.12 -7.33
C ASN A 150 -10.97 14.91 -8.50
N SER A 151 -10.02 14.31 -9.20
CA SER A 151 -9.64 14.70 -10.56
C SER A 151 -10.54 13.96 -11.54
N VAL A 152 -11.81 14.41 -11.56
CA VAL A 152 -12.86 14.08 -12.54
C VAL A 152 -13.32 12.61 -12.57
N LYS A 153 -14.64 12.43 -12.56
CA LYS A 153 -15.34 11.16 -12.80
C LYS A 153 -14.79 10.47 -14.06
N VAL A 154 -14.06 9.37 -13.88
CA VAL A 154 -13.93 8.38 -14.94
C VAL A 154 -15.27 7.65 -14.97
N THR A 155 -16.19 8.14 -15.79
CA THR A 155 -17.34 7.33 -16.21
C THR A 155 -16.81 6.06 -16.84
N GLY A 156 -17.44 4.93 -16.51
CA GLY A 156 -16.97 3.59 -16.85
C GLY A 156 -16.49 3.46 -18.29
N VAL A 157 -15.51 2.58 -18.50
CA VAL A 157 -15.07 2.19 -19.83
C VAL A 157 -16.19 1.33 -20.43
N GLU A 158 -17.16 1.97 -21.07
CA GLU A 158 -17.91 1.34 -22.13
C GLU A 158 -17.01 1.36 -23.37
N GLU A 159 -16.82 0.21 -24.01
CA GLU A 159 -16.14 0.14 -25.32
C GLU A 159 -16.99 0.86 -26.37
N GLU A 160 -16.86 2.19 -26.47
CA GLU A 160 -17.27 2.91 -27.66
C GLU A 160 -16.26 2.63 -28.78
N GLN A 161 -16.77 2.36 -30.00
CA GLN A 161 -15.97 2.04 -31.17
C GLN A 161 -14.86 3.08 -31.41
N PRO A 162 -13.67 2.67 -31.89
CA PRO A 162 -12.49 3.51 -31.85
C PRO A 162 -12.60 4.69 -32.82
N ILE A 163 -12.89 5.88 -32.28
CA ILE A 163 -12.64 7.14 -32.97
C ILE A 163 -11.25 7.61 -32.54
N TYR A 164 -10.28 7.53 -33.46
CA TYR A 164 -8.92 8.05 -33.29
C TYR A 164 -8.94 9.60 -33.22
N GLY A 165 -9.37 10.14 -32.09
CA GLY A 165 -9.23 11.55 -31.70
C GLY A 165 -8.10 11.73 -30.69
N LYS A 166 -7.35 12.84 -30.79
CA LYS A 166 -6.25 13.16 -29.86
C LYS A 166 -6.72 13.04 -28.41
N SER A 167 -6.03 12.19 -27.65
CA SER A 167 -6.26 11.99 -26.23
C SER A 167 -6.14 13.32 -25.47
N LYS A 168 -7.14 13.63 -24.64
CA LYS A 168 -7.07 14.76 -23.71
C LYS A 168 -5.92 14.50 -22.73
N ARG A 169 -4.89 15.35 -22.77
CA ARG A 169 -3.88 15.42 -21.71
C ARG A 169 -4.45 16.26 -20.57
N ILE A 170 -4.40 15.71 -19.37
CA ILE A 170 -4.72 16.43 -18.13
C ILE A 170 -3.40 16.64 -17.41
N GLU A 171 -3.11 17.88 -17.04
CA GLU A 171 -1.99 18.19 -16.14
C GLU A 171 -2.44 17.95 -14.70
N THR A 172 -1.74 17.06 -14.00
CA THR A 172 -1.98 16.77 -12.58
C THR A 172 -0.78 17.24 -11.77
N THR A 173 -1.00 18.16 -10.84
CA THR A 173 0.03 18.63 -9.90
C THR A 173 0.08 17.68 -8.70
N ILE A 174 0.95 16.67 -8.77
CA ILE A 174 1.20 15.79 -7.63
C ILE A 174 2.33 16.41 -6.80
N GLN A 175 2.09 16.71 -5.52
CA GLN A 175 3.17 16.90 -4.57
C GLN A 175 3.85 15.54 -4.32
N ARG A 176 4.81 15.21 -5.18
CA ARG A 176 5.58 13.98 -5.10
C ARG A 176 6.84 14.28 -4.31
N ILE A 177 7.17 13.46 -3.31
CA ILE A 177 8.54 13.37 -2.81
C ILE A 177 9.44 13.17 -4.03
N ILE A 178 10.45 14.01 -4.24
CA ILE A 178 11.37 13.86 -5.38
C ILE A 178 12.17 12.57 -5.12
N ARG A 179 11.71 11.45 -5.71
CA ARG A 179 12.32 10.13 -5.53
C ARG A 179 13.58 9.94 -6.38
N SER A 180 13.81 10.78 -7.40
CA SER A 180 14.98 10.70 -8.27
C SER A 180 16.04 11.70 -7.82
N THR A 181 16.87 11.30 -6.87
CA THR A 181 17.99 12.10 -6.36
C THR A 181 19.28 11.85 -7.15
N GLU A 182 20.29 12.70 -6.97
CA GLU A 182 21.62 12.49 -7.54
C GLU A 182 22.19 11.12 -7.16
N LEU A 183 21.89 10.65 -5.94
CA LEU A 183 22.27 9.32 -5.46
C LEU A 183 21.60 8.20 -6.26
N SER A 184 20.31 8.35 -6.57
CA SER A 184 19.58 7.40 -7.43
C SER A 184 20.20 7.32 -8.83
N ALA A 185 20.58 8.46 -9.42
CA ALA A 185 21.26 8.49 -10.71
C ALA A 185 22.67 7.87 -10.63
N TYR A 186 23.40 8.14 -9.55
CA TYR A 186 24.72 7.60 -9.27
C TYR A 186 24.69 6.06 -9.15
N VAL A 187 23.77 5.49 -8.38
CA VAL A 187 23.67 4.03 -8.20
C VAL A 187 23.32 3.35 -9.53
N LYS A 188 22.35 3.87 -10.29
CA LYS A 188 22.04 3.32 -11.64
C LYS A 188 23.25 3.33 -12.56
N THR A 189 23.98 4.44 -12.59
CA THR A 189 25.20 4.57 -13.40
C THR A 189 26.30 3.62 -12.91
N MET A 190 26.46 3.44 -11.59
CA MET A 190 27.42 2.51 -11.00
C MET A 190 27.20 1.09 -11.52
N TYR A 191 25.95 0.67 -11.73
CA TYR A 191 25.60 -0.65 -12.24
C TYR A 191 25.42 -0.71 -13.76
N ASN A 192 25.75 0.35 -14.50
CA ASN A 192 25.50 0.43 -15.94
C ASN A 192 24.03 0.13 -16.29
N PHE A 193 23.09 0.56 -15.43
CA PHE A 193 21.65 0.27 -15.59
C PHE A 193 21.29 -1.22 -15.65
N GLN A 194 22.18 -2.10 -15.18
CA GLN A 194 21.89 -3.53 -15.02
C GLN A 194 21.17 -3.77 -13.69
N CYS A 195 20.13 -4.60 -13.72
CA CYS A 195 19.45 -5.01 -12.51
C CYS A 195 20.38 -5.84 -11.62
N GLN A 196 20.50 -5.49 -10.34
CA GLN A 196 21.31 -6.24 -9.37
C GLN A 196 20.79 -7.64 -9.06
N VAL A 197 19.55 -7.97 -9.44
CA VAL A 197 18.94 -9.29 -9.19
C VAL A 197 19.11 -10.21 -10.40
N CYS A 198 18.72 -9.77 -11.60
CA CYS A 198 18.74 -10.61 -12.80
C CYS A 198 19.81 -10.26 -13.83
N MET A 199 20.60 -9.20 -13.61
CA MET A 199 21.62 -8.69 -14.53
C MET A 199 21.11 -8.24 -15.91
N VAL A 200 19.80 -8.23 -16.13
CA VAL A 200 19.20 -7.72 -17.37
C VAL A 200 19.41 -6.21 -17.46
N GLU A 201 19.83 -5.76 -18.64
CA GLU A 201 19.93 -4.37 -19.06
C GLU A 201 18.74 -4.06 -19.98
N ILE A 202 17.97 -3.01 -19.68
CA ILE A 202 16.83 -2.62 -20.51
C ILE A 202 17.29 -1.51 -21.46
N SER A 203 17.31 -1.78 -22.76
CA SER A 203 17.58 -0.79 -23.79
C SER A 203 16.30 -0.08 -24.24
N THR A 204 16.37 1.24 -24.35
CA THR A 204 15.32 2.11 -24.90
C THR A 204 15.87 2.90 -26.08
N ASN A 205 15.01 3.59 -26.82
CA ASN A 205 15.43 4.47 -27.92
C ASN A 205 16.29 5.66 -27.50
N ILE A 206 16.37 5.97 -26.20
CA ILE A 206 17.16 7.09 -25.64
C ILE A 206 18.32 6.63 -24.75
N GLY A 207 18.57 5.32 -24.65
CA GLY A 207 19.62 4.75 -23.80
C GLY A 207 19.10 3.67 -22.87
N PHE A 208 19.81 3.41 -21.77
CA PHE A 208 19.46 2.32 -20.84
C PHE A 208 18.52 2.77 -19.73
N TYR A 209 17.71 1.83 -19.26
CA TYR A 209 16.71 2.07 -18.23
C TYR A 209 16.85 1.11 -17.05
N ALA A 210 16.81 1.67 -15.86
CA ALA A 210 16.72 0.98 -14.59
C ALA A 210 16.04 1.89 -13.57
N GLU A 211 15.52 1.30 -12.51
CA GLU A 211 14.90 1.99 -11.39
C GLU A 211 15.82 1.95 -10.18
N ALA A 212 15.80 3.05 -9.41
CA ALA A 212 16.43 3.11 -8.10
C ALA A 212 15.36 2.76 -7.07
N ALA A 213 15.56 1.67 -6.34
CA ALA A 213 14.62 1.16 -5.34
C ALA A 213 15.23 1.32 -3.95
N HIS A 214 14.54 2.03 -3.05
CA HIS A 214 14.97 2.11 -1.66
C HIS A 214 14.66 0.80 -0.93
N ILE A 215 15.62 0.26 -0.19
CA ILE A 215 15.45 -1.00 0.56
C ILE A 215 14.50 -0.78 1.75
N GLN A 216 14.77 0.24 2.56
CA GLN A 216 13.82 0.82 3.51
C GLN A 216 13.15 2.01 2.84
N PRO A 217 11.81 2.00 2.64
CA PRO A 217 11.14 3.08 1.93
C PRO A 217 11.31 4.45 2.58
N LEU A 218 11.36 5.50 1.75
CA LEU A 218 11.43 6.89 2.22
C LEU A 218 10.09 7.36 2.80
N GLY A 219 10.17 8.31 3.74
CA GLY A 219 9.02 9.04 4.28
C GLY A 219 8.13 8.20 5.20
N GLU A 220 7.14 8.87 5.79
CA GLU A 220 6.25 8.23 6.78
C GLU A 220 5.42 7.09 6.17
N PRO A 221 5.36 5.91 6.84
CA PRO A 221 5.84 5.65 8.20
C PRO A 221 7.23 5.01 8.31
N HIS A 222 7.86 4.67 7.18
CA HIS A 222 9.09 3.89 7.17
C HIS A 222 10.33 4.72 7.47
N ASN A 223 10.35 5.99 7.04
CA ASN A 223 11.39 6.98 7.31
C ASN A 223 12.81 6.50 6.96
N GLY A 224 12.94 5.69 5.90
CA GLY A 224 14.25 5.33 5.35
C GLY A 224 14.99 6.57 4.85
N PRO A 225 16.33 6.62 5.00
CA PRO A 225 17.12 7.74 4.51
C PRO A 225 17.38 7.61 3.00
N ASP A 226 17.53 8.75 2.32
CA ASP A 226 18.00 8.77 0.94
C ASP A 226 19.53 8.70 0.92
N THR A 227 20.07 7.49 1.00
CA THR A 227 21.52 7.22 0.99
C THR A 227 21.85 6.11 0.00
N ILE A 228 23.08 6.09 -0.51
CA ILE A 228 23.56 5.04 -1.42
C ILE A 228 23.35 3.64 -0.80
N GLU A 229 23.61 3.51 0.51
CA GLU A 229 23.48 2.25 1.24
C GLU A 229 22.05 1.69 1.28
N ASN A 230 21.06 2.56 1.07
CA ASN A 230 19.65 2.22 1.08
C ASN A 230 19.07 2.09 -0.34
N ILE A 231 19.87 2.12 -1.41
CA ILE A 231 19.35 2.13 -2.80
C ILE A 231 19.86 0.91 -3.56
N LEU A 232 18.99 0.26 -4.33
CA LEU A 232 19.33 -0.77 -5.29
C LEU A 232 19.02 -0.31 -6.73
N CYS A 233 19.85 -0.74 -7.69
CA CYS A 233 19.57 -0.61 -9.11
C CYS A 233 18.81 -1.86 -9.60
N LEU A 234 17.52 -1.71 -9.89
CA LEU A 234 16.63 -2.82 -10.25
C LEU A 234 15.94 -2.59 -11.61
N CYS A 235 15.48 -3.67 -12.24
CA CYS A 235 14.50 -3.57 -13.32
C CYS A 235 13.09 -3.42 -12.73
N PRO A 236 12.09 -2.98 -13.53
CA PRO A 236 10.71 -2.81 -13.05
C PRO A 236 10.12 -4.04 -12.37
N ASN A 237 10.40 -5.23 -12.90
CA ASN A 237 9.88 -6.47 -12.32
C ASN A 237 10.42 -6.68 -10.90
N HIS A 238 11.74 -6.58 -10.69
CA HIS A 238 12.33 -6.80 -9.38
C HIS A 238 12.10 -5.63 -8.43
N HIS A 239 11.90 -4.41 -8.91
CA HIS A 239 11.50 -3.30 -8.05
C HIS A 239 10.13 -3.56 -7.44
N VAL A 240 9.14 -3.90 -8.27
CA VAL A 240 7.78 -4.25 -7.80
C VAL A 240 7.83 -5.47 -6.86
N MET A 241 8.66 -6.48 -7.16
CA MET A 241 8.82 -7.62 -6.25
C MET A 241 9.46 -7.22 -4.92
N LEU A 242 10.41 -6.29 -4.89
CA LEU A 242 10.99 -5.80 -3.63
C LEU A 242 9.93 -5.06 -2.80
N ASP A 243 9.21 -4.12 -3.42
CA ASP A 243 8.22 -3.27 -2.76
C ASP A 243 7.07 -4.07 -2.12
N PHE A 244 6.69 -5.19 -2.74
CA PHE A 244 5.58 -6.03 -2.29
C PHE A 244 6.01 -7.34 -1.62
N GLY A 245 7.28 -7.47 -1.24
CA GLY A 245 7.78 -8.63 -0.47
C GLY A 245 7.87 -9.94 -1.26
N GLY A 246 7.94 -9.87 -2.58
CA GLY A 246 8.14 -11.01 -3.48
C GLY A 246 9.54 -11.64 -3.38
N PHE A 247 10.52 -10.93 -2.82
CA PHE A 247 11.78 -11.50 -2.35
C PHE A 247 12.36 -10.68 -1.18
N GLY A 248 13.29 -11.29 -0.46
CA GLY A 248 14.14 -10.64 0.53
C GLY A 248 15.62 -10.82 0.21
N ILE A 249 16.50 -10.17 0.98
CA ILE A 249 17.95 -10.27 0.81
C ILE A 249 18.58 -10.51 2.18
N GLU A 250 19.31 -11.61 2.33
CA GLU A 250 20.09 -11.94 3.53
C GLU A 250 21.34 -11.07 3.68
N ASP A 251 21.96 -11.10 4.87
CA ASP A 251 23.16 -10.31 5.17
C ASP A 251 24.38 -10.74 4.33
N ASP A 252 24.38 -12.00 3.86
CA ASP A 252 25.36 -12.56 2.92
C ASP A 252 24.98 -12.36 1.43
N LEU A 253 23.96 -11.53 1.19
CA LEU A 253 23.38 -11.18 -0.10
C LEU A 253 22.64 -12.32 -0.82
N THR A 254 22.37 -13.43 -0.14
CA THR A 254 21.50 -14.48 -0.68
C THR A 254 20.06 -13.97 -0.82
N LEU A 255 19.42 -14.27 -1.95
CA LEU A 255 18.04 -13.88 -2.20
C LEU A 255 17.08 -14.90 -1.53
N ILE A 256 16.05 -14.39 -0.87
CA ILE A 256 15.00 -15.17 -0.20
C ILE A 256 13.76 -15.15 -1.09
N GLY A 257 13.11 -16.31 -1.30
CA GLY A 257 11.91 -16.43 -2.16
C GLY A 257 12.20 -16.55 -3.65
N ILE A 258 13.40 -16.17 -4.10
CA ILE A 258 13.91 -16.41 -5.45
C ILE A 258 15.34 -16.96 -5.41
N LYS A 259 15.76 -17.67 -6.46
CA LYS A 259 17.10 -18.26 -6.54
C LYS A 259 18.14 -17.18 -6.86
N GLY A 260 19.30 -17.25 -6.21
CA GLY A 260 20.49 -16.49 -6.55
C GLY A 260 21.05 -15.67 -5.40
N LYS A 261 22.00 -14.80 -5.72
CA LYS A 261 22.57 -13.80 -4.82
C LYS A 261 22.47 -12.43 -5.49
N LEU A 262 22.24 -11.39 -4.70
CA LEU A 262 22.27 -10.02 -5.18
C LEU A 262 23.67 -9.71 -5.73
N TYR A 263 23.73 -9.27 -6.98
CA TYR A 263 24.96 -8.76 -7.56
C TYR A 263 25.31 -7.41 -6.94
N LYS A 264 26.48 -7.36 -6.31
CA LYS A 264 27.02 -6.16 -5.68
C LYS A 264 28.39 -5.84 -6.28
N LYS A 265 28.58 -4.61 -6.74
CA LYS A 265 29.89 -4.07 -7.08
C LYS A 265 30.66 -3.70 -5.81
N PRO A 266 31.99 -3.88 -5.74
CA PRO A 266 32.78 -3.62 -4.53
C PRO A 266 32.62 -2.21 -3.94
N LYS A 267 32.39 -1.20 -4.79
CA LYS A 267 32.18 0.19 -4.38
C LYS A 267 30.79 0.46 -3.79
N HIS A 268 29.83 -0.44 -3.95
CA HIS A 268 28.48 -0.28 -3.44
C HIS A 268 28.37 -0.88 -2.03
N ILE A 269 28.49 -0.06 -1.01
CA ILE A 269 28.17 -0.48 0.36
C ILE A 269 26.65 -0.50 0.49
N ILE A 270 26.08 -1.61 0.93
CA ILE A 270 24.63 -1.78 1.14
C ILE A 270 24.45 -1.93 2.65
N GLY A 271 23.55 -1.14 3.23
CA GLY A 271 23.34 -1.11 4.66
C GLY A 271 22.59 -2.34 5.15
N GLN A 272 23.23 -3.15 6.01
CA GLN A 272 22.63 -4.37 6.55
C GLN A 272 21.36 -4.10 7.38
N THR A 273 21.30 -2.97 8.07
CA THR A 273 20.11 -2.54 8.83
C THR A 273 18.90 -2.33 7.91
N PHE A 274 19.10 -1.85 6.68
CA PHE A 274 18.02 -1.70 5.71
C PHE A 274 17.55 -3.05 5.18
N LEU A 275 18.47 -3.98 4.92
CA LEU A 275 18.14 -5.36 4.53
C LEU A 275 17.31 -6.04 5.63
N GLN A 276 17.75 -5.93 6.88
CA GLN A 276 17.02 -6.46 8.03
C GLN A 276 15.64 -5.83 8.16
N TYR A 277 15.54 -4.50 8.07
CA TYR A 277 14.26 -3.79 8.10
C TYR A 277 13.31 -4.32 7.03
N HIS A 278 13.79 -4.46 5.79
CA HIS A 278 12.98 -4.96 4.69
C HIS A 278 12.48 -6.39 4.94
N ARG A 279 13.35 -7.29 5.40
CA ARG A 279 12.98 -8.66 5.77
C ARG A 279 11.90 -8.70 6.85
N GLU A 280 12.01 -7.84 7.87
CA GLU A 280 11.06 -7.81 8.99
C GLU A 280 9.67 -7.30 8.58
N HIS A 281 9.61 -6.34 7.65
CA HIS A 281 8.38 -5.61 7.31
C HIS A 281 7.66 -6.13 6.06
N PHE A 282 8.38 -6.69 5.09
CA PHE A 282 7.80 -7.06 3.79
C PHE A 282 7.87 -8.55 3.49
N VAL A 283 8.88 -9.26 4.02
CA VAL A 283 9.06 -10.69 3.74
C VAL A 283 8.26 -11.53 4.74
N ILE A 284 7.45 -12.45 4.22
CA ILE A 284 6.73 -13.44 5.01
C ILE A 284 7.52 -14.75 4.92
N ASN A 285 7.79 -15.40 6.05
CA ASN A 285 8.64 -16.60 6.19
C ASN A 285 8.04 -17.89 5.58
N ASN A 286 7.29 -17.81 4.48
CA ASN A 286 6.55 -18.93 3.90
C ASN A 286 7.16 -19.44 2.58
N TRP A 287 8.47 -19.33 2.37
CA TRP A 287 9.15 -19.83 1.16
C TRP A 287 9.78 -21.20 1.37
#